data_AF-A0A8H7BSR2-F1
#
_entry.id   AF-A0A8H7BSR2-F1
#
_cell.length_a   1.000
_cell.length_b   1.000
_cell.length_c   1.000
_cell.angle_alpha   90.00
_cell.angle_beta   90.00
_cell.angle_gamma   90.00
#
_symmetry.space_group_name_H-M   'P 1'
#
loop_
_entity.id
_entity.type
_entity.pdbx_description
1 polymer ?
#
loop_
_entity_poly.entity_id
_entity_poly.type
_entity_poly.pdbx_seq_one_letter_code
_entity_poly.pdbx_strand_id
1 'polypeptide(L)'
;MSYSRPSFVEVEPGPSSRLENKYKLYSYREIYFQNPGQFHGVPALFIPGHAGSYKQARSIAAESTYYYHEHYAKNTHGGKCDIDFFTVHLNEEFSGLSGRLIEDQAEYLNDAIQRILELYDGPRSVILVGHSMGGIVARTMFMLPNYVPGSVNTVLTLATPHVLPPAMLDSRLDRLYKRLERYWRESYKSGHLQDVTLVSFAGGTLDQTVNSDAASLEGAIPSSNSMTVFSASIPHVWTSCDHRAILWCNQLVKIVAAALIDIIDYRVPSQTISASDRMNIFKERFLPSFSPQSKDLASVNVRNMEIQIESEPKIDLQLQSLTERRLVLMPIVKDDHKSFGVLTDQVLGNGNRLSLVRCQGELDHLSCMHAPYVIMALPASKSEQALSFVQVNPKDLKMFDYVGFAVNSERAVVGFIRAEFYNDTTAVVASSISEIALQGLTFNLHSSLSTTFSIPAINNPLLAYRLSVTRECNWSNPTYFPTMVRQLVSDHGESKFHVKLFKDMPISIHFHGLPFSSKDNLNLQFWMDPSS
;
A
#
# COMPACT_ATOMS: atom_id res chain seq x y z
N MET A 1 -4.17 15.85 -11.47
CA MET A 1 -3.06 15.66 -12.45
C MET A 1 -1.76 16.05 -11.77
N SER A 2 -0.67 15.30 -11.97
CA SER A 2 0.68 15.69 -11.52
C SER A 2 1.21 16.84 -12.38
N TYR A 3 1.65 17.93 -11.76
CA TYR A 3 2.36 19.01 -12.44
C TYR A 3 3.85 18.64 -12.54
N SER A 4 4.51 18.94 -13.67
CA SER A 4 5.94 18.67 -13.85
C SER A 4 6.54 19.64 -14.87
N ARG A 5 7.83 19.90 -14.76
CA ARG A 5 8.63 20.67 -15.72
C ARG A 5 9.78 19.79 -16.19
N PRO A 6 9.50 18.83 -17.08
CA PRO A 6 10.44 17.77 -17.40
C PRO A 6 11.49 18.25 -18.42
N SER A 7 12.74 17.87 -18.19
CA SER A 7 13.81 17.90 -19.18
C SER A 7 14.33 16.48 -19.40
N PHE A 8 14.40 16.04 -20.66
CA PHE A 8 14.94 14.75 -21.03
C PHE A 8 16.20 14.97 -21.87
N VAL A 9 17.33 14.44 -21.40
CA VAL A 9 18.63 14.59 -22.07
C VAL A 9 19.21 13.21 -22.31
N GLU A 10 19.58 12.93 -23.57
CA GLU A 10 20.25 11.67 -23.93
C GLU A 10 21.56 11.54 -23.16
N VAL A 11 21.83 10.35 -22.62
CA VAL A 11 23.07 10.09 -21.88
C VAL A 11 24.18 9.84 -22.88
N GLU A 12 25.20 10.70 -22.86
CA GLU A 12 26.34 10.64 -23.76
C GLU A 12 27.68 10.56 -22.96
N PRO A 13 28.59 9.62 -23.30
CA PRO A 13 28.38 8.51 -24.24
C PRO A 13 27.27 7.57 -23.74
N GLY A 14 26.55 6.95 -24.68
CA GLY A 14 25.51 5.97 -24.38
C GLY A 14 26.04 4.63 -23.84
N PRO A 15 25.17 3.66 -23.55
CA PRO A 15 25.58 2.32 -23.11
C PRO A 15 26.38 1.60 -24.18
N SER A 16 27.49 0.94 -23.79
CA SER A 16 28.24 0.07 -24.69
C SER A 16 27.44 -1.20 -24.94
N SER A 17 26.67 -1.22 -26.03
CA SER A 17 25.73 -2.30 -26.34
C SER A 17 25.63 -2.52 -27.84
N ARG A 18 25.46 -3.78 -28.27
CA ARG A 18 25.14 -4.10 -29.68
C ARG A 18 23.82 -3.49 -30.16
N LEU A 19 23.01 -2.97 -29.23
CA LEU A 19 21.71 -2.36 -29.46
C LEU A 19 21.73 -0.82 -29.36
N GLU A 20 22.91 -0.18 -29.29
CA GLU A 20 23.08 1.29 -29.16
C GLU A 20 22.44 2.12 -30.29
N ASN A 21 22.31 1.53 -31.48
CA ASN A 21 21.63 2.14 -32.63
C ASN A 21 20.12 1.94 -32.60
N LYS A 22 19.65 1.00 -31.78
CA LYS A 22 18.24 0.63 -31.66
C LYS A 22 17.60 1.35 -30.47
N TYR A 23 18.21 1.33 -29.30
CA TYR A 23 17.64 1.90 -28.09
C TYR A 23 18.54 3.00 -27.55
N LYS A 24 17.92 3.98 -26.88
CA LYS A 24 18.60 5.16 -26.32
C LYS A 24 18.30 5.32 -24.84
N LEU A 25 19.31 5.69 -24.07
CA LEU A 25 19.20 5.99 -22.63
C LEU A 25 19.07 7.50 -22.43
N TYR A 26 18.08 7.93 -21.64
CA TYR A 26 17.85 9.32 -21.30
C TYR A 26 17.92 9.51 -19.79
N SER A 27 18.39 10.69 -19.38
CA SER A 27 18.25 11.21 -18.02
C SER A 27 17.05 12.15 -17.96
N TYR A 28 16.25 12.01 -16.91
CA TYR A 28 15.18 12.94 -16.55
C TYR A 28 15.71 13.97 -15.56
N ARG A 29 15.33 15.23 -15.75
CA ARG A 29 15.58 16.32 -14.80
C ARG A 29 14.33 17.14 -14.58
N GLU A 30 13.99 17.35 -13.31
CA GLU A 30 12.97 18.33 -12.94
C GLU A 30 13.60 19.71 -12.92
N ILE A 31 13.17 20.57 -13.86
CA ILE A 31 13.72 21.91 -14.03
C ILE A 31 13.55 22.69 -12.71
N TYR A 32 14.52 23.53 -12.37
CA TYR A 32 14.65 24.32 -11.13
C TYR A 32 15.12 23.56 -9.90
N PHE A 33 15.10 22.22 -9.91
CA PHE A 33 15.58 21.41 -8.79
C PHE A 33 16.89 20.71 -9.13
N GLN A 34 17.00 20.19 -10.35
CA GLN A 34 18.15 19.42 -10.80
C GLN A 34 18.78 20.03 -12.06
N ASN A 35 20.11 20.05 -12.09
CA ASN A 35 20.86 20.54 -13.25
C ASN A 35 21.12 19.39 -14.25
N PRO A 36 20.95 19.63 -15.56
CA PRO A 36 21.36 18.67 -16.59
C PRO A 36 22.84 18.28 -16.46
N GLY A 37 23.13 16.98 -16.59
CA GLY A 37 24.50 16.45 -16.55
C GLY A 37 25.15 16.33 -15.16
N GLN A 38 24.49 16.77 -14.08
CA GLN A 38 24.99 16.60 -12.71
C GLN A 38 24.20 15.51 -11.99
N PHE A 39 24.89 14.45 -11.56
CA PHE A 39 24.31 13.29 -10.89
C PHE A 39 24.79 13.25 -9.43
N HIS A 40 23.87 13.44 -8.48
CA HIS A 40 24.16 13.53 -7.04
C HIS A 40 23.16 12.72 -6.19
N GLY A 41 22.11 12.18 -6.81
CA GLY A 41 21.07 11.39 -6.16
C GLY A 41 21.31 9.89 -6.26
N VAL A 42 20.32 9.12 -5.82
CA VAL A 42 20.27 7.67 -6.07
C VAL A 42 19.82 7.42 -7.51
N PRO A 43 20.51 6.58 -8.29
CA PRO A 43 20.07 6.24 -9.62
C PRO A 43 18.81 5.35 -9.60
N ALA A 44 17.81 5.73 -10.37
CA ALA A 44 16.64 4.89 -10.67
C ALA A 44 16.42 4.82 -12.18
N LEU A 45 15.93 3.68 -12.69
CA LEU A 45 15.66 3.46 -14.10
C LEU A 45 14.18 3.11 -14.31
N PHE A 46 13.48 3.97 -15.05
CA PHE A 46 12.13 3.73 -15.52
C PHE A 46 12.15 2.95 -16.84
N ILE A 47 11.38 1.87 -16.90
CA ILE A 47 11.28 0.99 -18.08
C ILE A 47 9.83 1.04 -18.61
N PRO A 48 9.60 1.65 -19.78
CA PRO A 48 8.28 1.73 -20.39
C PRO A 48 7.80 0.36 -20.87
N GLY A 49 6.48 0.24 -21.04
CA GLY A 49 5.83 -0.97 -21.49
C GLY A 49 5.69 -1.11 -23.01
N HIS A 50 4.75 -1.97 -23.41
CA HIS A 50 4.35 -2.18 -24.80
C HIS A 50 3.94 -0.85 -25.45
N ALA A 51 4.60 -0.49 -26.57
CA ALA A 51 4.41 0.79 -27.25
C ALA A 51 4.53 2.02 -26.34
N GLY A 52 5.33 1.90 -25.27
CA GLY A 52 5.52 2.94 -24.27
C GLY A 52 6.66 3.89 -24.62
N SER A 53 6.44 5.17 -24.34
CA SER A 53 7.45 6.22 -24.50
C SER A 53 8.25 6.41 -23.21
N TYR A 54 9.54 6.70 -23.34
CA TYR A 54 10.42 7.06 -22.20
C TYR A 54 9.87 8.23 -21.35
N LYS A 55 9.03 9.08 -21.95
CA LYS A 55 8.39 10.23 -21.29
C LYS A 55 7.36 9.86 -20.22
N GLN A 56 6.96 8.59 -20.16
CA GLN A 56 6.04 8.07 -19.14
C GLN A 56 6.61 8.19 -17.71
N ALA A 57 7.93 8.28 -17.55
CA ALA A 57 8.60 8.47 -16.26
C ALA A 57 8.28 9.81 -15.57
N ARG A 58 7.78 10.81 -16.31
CA ARG A 58 7.69 12.21 -15.85
C ARG A 58 7.02 12.40 -14.49
N SER A 59 5.93 11.68 -14.24
CA SER A 59 5.08 11.93 -13.07
C SER A 59 5.74 11.39 -11.80
N ILE A 60 6.27 10.17 -11.85
CA ILE A 60 6.97 9.59 -10.69
C ILE A 60 8.29 10.29 -10.42
N ALA A 61 9.01 10.70 -11.48
CA ALA A 61 10.27 11.41 -11.33
C ALA A 61 10.09 12.80 -10.70
N ALA A 62 9.18 13.62 -11.24
CA ALA A 62 8.88 14.95 -10.70
C ALA A 62 8.41 14.87 -9.24
N GLU A 63 7.48 13.96 -8.92
CA GLU A 63 6.93 13.86 -7.57
C GLU A 63 7.95 13.37 -6.55
N SER A 64 8.90 12.50 -6.96
CA SER A 64 10.00 12.07 -6.09
C SER A 64 10.90 13.24 -5.72
N THR A 65 11.27 14.08 -6.70
CA THR A 65 12.04 15.31 -6.47
C THR A 65 11.26 16.28 -5.57
N TYR A 66 9.98 16.54 -5.83
CA TYR A 66 9.18 17.43 -4.99
C TYR A 66 9.08 16.92 -3.55
N TYR A 67 8.82 15.63 -3.35
CA TYR A 67 8.74 15.03 -2.03
C TYR A 67 10.06 15.17 -1.25
N TYR A 68 11.20 14.88 -1.90
CA TYR A 68 12.53 15.05 -1.29
C TYR A 68 12.78 16.50 -0.87
N HIS A 69 12.52 17.46 -1.75
CA HIS A 69 12.78 18.86 -1.46
C HIS A 69 11.88 19.46 -0.39
N GLU A 70 10.63 19.00 -0.31
CA GLU A 70 9.67 19.43 0.71
C GLU A 70 10.04 18.88 2.10
N HIS A 71 10.47 17.62 2.20
CA HIS A 71 10.62 16.93 3.48
C HIS A 71 12.06 16.80 3.99
N TYR A 72 13.05 16.69 3.09
CA TYR A 72 14.41 16.27 3.46
C TYR A 72 15.51 17.27 3.07
N ALA A 73 15.32 18.11 2.03
CA ALA A 73 16.39 19.01 1.57
C ALA A 73 16.87 20.04 2.61
N LYS A 74 16.03 20.39 3.60
CA LYS A 74 16.42 21.31 4.69
C LYS A 74 17.12 20.62 5.85
N ASN A 75 16.91 19.32 6.04
CA ASN A 75 17.42 18.52 7.15
C ASN A 75 17.89 17.16 6.62
N THR A 76 19.12 17.10 6.13
CA THR A 76 19.73 15.90 5.52
C THR A 76 20.16 14.85 6.56
N HIS A 77 19.26 14.49 7.46
CA HIS A 77 19.47 13.40 8.42
C HIS A 77 19.07 12.05 7.79
N GLY A 78 19.78 10.98 8.19
CA GLY A 78 19.38 9.61 7.85
C GLY A 78 19.73 9.12 6.44
N GLY A 79 20.64 9.79 5.72
CA GLY A 79 21.11 9.31 4.42
C GLY A 79 20.10 9.49 3.27
N LYS A 80 19.13 10.39 3.42
CA LYS A 80 18.16 10.72 2.37
C LYS A 80 18.78 11.65 1.33
N CYS A 81 18.53 11.37 0.06
CA CYS A 81 18.86 12.24 -1.06
C CYS A 81 17.78 12.13 -2.15
N ASP A 82 17.88 12.99 -3.16
CA ASP A 82 17.00 12.97 -4.33
C ASP A 82 17.25 11.73 -5.21
N ILE A 83 16.34 11.46 -6.13
CA ILE A 83 16.49 10.38 -7.12
C ILE A 83 16.85 10.96 -8.48
N ASP A 84 17.91 10.43 -9.06
CA ASP A 84 18.31 10.69 -10.43
C ASP A 84 17.65 9.65 -11.34
N PHE A 85 16.49 10.02 -11.90
CA PHE A 85 15.74 9.15 -12.79
C PHE A 85 16.38 9.10 -14.19
N PHE A 86 16.62 7.89 -14.65
CA PHE A 86 16.89 7.53 -16.03
C PHE A 86 15.66 6.87 -16.62
N THR A 87 15.55 6.92 -17.94
CA THR A 87 14.48 6.29 -18.71
C THR A 87 15.02 5.85 -20.06
N VAL A 88 14.34 4.93 -20.72
CA VAL A 88 14.83 4.31 -21.95
C VAL A 88 13.84 4.47 -23.09
N HIS A 89 14.33 4.86 -24.26
CA HIS A 89 13.57 4.81 -25.51
C HIS A 89 13.79 3.45 -26.18
N LEU A 90 12.78 2.58 -26.08
CA LEU A 90 12.77 1.23 -26.65
C LEU A 90 12.10 1.17 -28.03
N ASN A 91 12.19 2.26 -28.81
CA ASN A 91 11.51 2.42 -30.11
C ASN A 91 10.00 2.15 -30.09
N GLU A 92 9.35 2.32 -28.93
CA GLU A 92 7.92 2.06 -28.75
C GLU A 92 7.50 0.68 -29.29
N GLU A 93 8.38 -0.31 -29.11
CA GLU A 93 8.16 -1.65 -29.64
C GLU A 93 7.02 -2.38 -28.94
N PHE A 94 6.39 -3.29 -29.69
CA PHE A 94 5.26 -4.10 -29.24
C PHE A 94 5.69 -5.30 -28.38
N SER A 95 6.43 -5.07 -27.30
CA SER A 95 7.01 -6.10 -26.42
C SER A 95 5.99 -7.12 -25.89
N GLY A 96 4.74 -6.71 -25.71
CA GLY A 96 3.62 -7.59 -25.34
C GLY A 96 3.31 -8.74 -26.31
N LEU A 97 3.88 -8.73 -27.53
CA LEU A 97 3.59 -9.71 -28.57
C LEU A 97 4.80 -10.60 -28.94
N SER A 98 5.99 -10.36 -28.37
CA SER A 98 7.21 -11.07 -28.77
C SER A 98 8.20 -11.23 -27.63
N GLY A 99 8.50 -12.48 -27.29
CA GLY A 99 9.52 -12.82 -26.29
C GLY A 99 10.93 -12.42 -26.72
N ARG A 100 11.19 -12.33 -28.04
CA ARG A 100 12.49 -11.88 -28.55
C ARG A 100 12.74 -10.40 -28.21
N LEU A 101 11.73 -9.55 -28.38
CA LEU A 101 11.85 -8.13 -28.07
C LEU A 101 12.12 -7.92 -26.58
N ILE A 102 11.45 -8.67 -25.70
CA ILE A 102 11.70 -8.60 -24.25
C ILE A 102 13.16 -8.97 -23.92
N GLU A 103 13.69 -10.04 -24.53
CA GLU A 103 15.09 -10.45 -24.33
C GLU A 103 16.07 -9.39 -24.83
N ASP A 104 15.86 -8.81 -26.03
CA ASP A 104 16.71 -7.73 -26.56
C ASP A 104 16.64 -6.46 -25.69
N GLN A 105 15.44 -6.08 -25.20
CA GLN A 105 15.25 -4.94 -24.31
C GLN A 105 15.96 -5.17 -22.96
N ALA A 106 15.84 -6.37 -22.38
CA ALA A 106 16.48 -6.71 -21.13
C ALA A 106 18.01 -6.74 -21.24
N GLU A 107 18.55 -7.22 -22.37
CA GLU A 107 20.00 -7.20 -22.63
C GLU A 107 20.53 -5.77 -22.65
N TYR A 108 19.91 -4.88 -23.43
CA TYR A 108 20.31 -3.47 -23.48
C TYR A 108 20.18 -2.78 -22.12
N LEU A 109 19.17 -3.12 -21.32
CA LEU A 109 18.98 -2.48 -20.01
C LEU A 109 20.02 -2.91 -18.98
N ASN A 110 20.55 -4.13 -19.08
CA ASN A 110 21.71 -4.53 -18.27
C ASN A 110 22.95 -3.69 -18.64
N ASP A 111 23.19 -3.45 -19.93
CA ASP A 111 24.27 -2.57 -20.39
C ASP A 111 24.02 -1.11 -19.95
N ALA A 112 22.76 -0.66 -19.98
CA ALA A 112 22.36 0.66 -19.53
C ALA A 112 22.57 0.86 -18.03
N ILE A 113 22.30 -0.15 -17.18
CA ILE A 113 22.61 -0.08 -15.75
C ILE A 113 24.11 0.08 -15.52
N GLN A 114 24.94 -0.67 -16.23
CA GLN A 114 26.41 -0.51 -16.12
C GLN A 114 26.81 0.92 -16.47
N ARG A 115 26.28 1.45 -17.59
CA ARG A 115 26.53 2.84 -17.98
C ARG A 115 26.04 3.86 -16.96
N ILE A 116 24.87 3.64 -16.36
CA ILE A 116 24.35 4.52 -15.29
C ILE A 116 25.31 4.52 -14.11
N LEU A 117 25.76 3.36 -13.65
CA LEU A 117 26.66 3.25 -12.49
C LEU A 117 28.02 3.92 -12.74
N GLU A 118 28.53 3.91 -13.98
CA GLU A 118 29.74 4.64 -14.37
C GLU A 118 29.62 6.17 -14.28
N LEU A 119 28.40 6.73 -14.22
CA LEU A 119 28.19 8.16 -14.04
C LEU A 119 28.38 8.62 -12.59
N TYR A 120 28.57 7.68 -11.66
CA TYR A 120 28.65 7.96 -10.23
C TYR A 120 29.92 7.36 -9.62
N ASP A 121 30.41 8.02 -8.57
CA ASP A 121 31.43 7.47 -7.69
C ASP A 121 30.78 6.84 -6.44
N GLY A 122 30.63 5.51 -6.41
CA GLY A 122 30.25 4.78 -5.20
C GLY A 122 28.99 3.90 -5.28
N PRO A 123 27.85 4.35 -5.86
CA PRO A 123 26.67 3.54 -6.06
C PRO A 123 26.98 2.23 -6.79
N ARG A 124 26.43 1.12 -6.30
CA ARG A 124 26.56 -0.21 -6.91
C ARG A 124 25.24 -0.76 -7.44
N SER A 125 24.13 -0.07 -7.21
CA SER A 125 22.82 -0.55 -7.61
C SER A 125 21.88 0.57 -8.06
N VAL A 126 20.95 0.22 -8.94
CA VAL A 126 19.92 1.07 -9.50
C VAL A 126 18.54 0.55 -9.08
N ILE A 127 17.62 1.44 -8.70
CA ILE A 127 16.22 1.09 -8.44
C ILE A 127 15.48 0.96 -9.77
N LEU A 128 14.69 -0.09 -9.97
CA LEU A 128 13.89 -0.25 -11.19
C LEU A 128 12.43 0.11 -10.98
N VAL A 129 11.84 0.84 -11.93
CA VAL A 129 10.40 1.08 -12.02
C VAL A 129 9.92 0.64 -13.41
N GLY A 130 9.24 -0.49 -13.49
CA GLY A 130 8.72 -1.04 -14.75
C GLY A 130 7.23 -0.80 -14.92
N HIS A 131 6.78 -0.39 -16.11
CA HIS A 131 5.36 -0.30 -16.45
C HIS A 131 4.95 -1.37 -17.44
N SER A 132 3.81 -2.03 -17.20
CA SER A 132 3.26 -3.03 -18.12
C SER A 132 4.32 -4.08 -18.47
N MET A 133 4.58 -4.36 -19.74
CA MET A 133 5.63 -5.29 -20.16
C MET A 133 7.05 -4.88 -19.73
N GLY A 134 7.29 -3.61 -19.39
CA GLY A 134 8.56 -3.13 -18.86
C GLY A 134 8.93 -3.77 -17.52
N GLY A 135 7.95 -4.17 -16.70
CA GLY A 135 8.21 -4.96 -15.50
C GLY A 135 8.60 -6.42 -15.79
N ILE A 136 8.17 -6.98 -16.92
CA ILE A 136 8.62 -8.31 -17.40
C ILE A 136 10.03 -8.23 -17.94
N VAL A 137 10.35 -7.17 -18.68
CA VAL A 137 11.71 -6.84 -19.11
C VAL A 137 12.62 -6.73 -17.88
N ALA A 138 12.23 -5.94 -16.87
CA ALA A 138 12.98 -5.76 -15.63
C ALA A 138 13.28 -7.09 -14.92
N ARG A 139 12.30 -8.00 -14.83
CA ARG A 139 12.52 -9.33 -14.23
C ARG A 139 13.40 -10.23 -15.10
N THR A 140 13.32 -10.10 -16.44
CA THR A 140 14.09 -10.88 -17.40
C THR A 140 15.58 -10.53 -17.35
N MET A 141 15.91 -9.27 -17.05
CA MET A 141 17.30 -8.79 -16.91
C MET A 141 18.16 -9.71 -16.05
N PHE A 142 17.64 -10.15 -14.89
CA PHE A 142 18.34 -11.01 -13.93
C PHE A 142 18.73 -12.38 -14.47
N MET A 143 18.10 -12.86 -15.55
CA MET A 143 18.37 -14.17 -16.15
C MET A 143 19.47 -14.13 -17.21
N LEU A 144 19.88 -12.93 -17.64
CA LEU A 144 20.78 -12.75 -18.77
C LEU A 144 22.25 -12.74 -18.33
N PRO A 145 23.17 -13.22 -19.19
CA PRO A 145 24.59 -13.31 -18.84
C PRO A 145 25.27 -11.97 -18.54
N ASN A 146 24.77 -10.87 -19.09
CA ASN A 146 25.31 -9.52 -18.87
C ASN A 146 24.72 -8.83 -17.62
N TYR A 147 23.90 -9.52 -16.83
CA TYR A 147 23.44 -9.00 -15.55
C TYR A 147 24.58 -8.98 -14.53
N VAL A 148 24.80 -7.83 -13.90
CA VAL A 148 25.77 -7.69 -12.81
C VAL A 148 25.07 -7.99 -11.47
N PRO A 149 25.45 -9.05 -10.73
CA PRO A 149 24.83 -9.37 -9.44
C PRO A 149 24.93 -8.22 -8.45
N GLY A 150 23.82 -7.90 -7.78
CA GLY A 150 23.72 -6.79 -6.83
C GLY A 150 23.50 -5.42 -7.47
N SER A 151 23.51 -5.31 -8.81
CA SER A 151 23.23 -4.06 -9.52
C SER A 151 21.78 -3.58 -9.43
N VAL A 152 20.88 -4.43 -8.94
CA VAL A 152 19.48 -4.10 -8.67
C VAL A 152 19.07 -4.76 -7.37
N ASN A 153 18.52 -3.99 -6.43
CA ASN A 153 17.99 -4.51 -5.17
C ASN A 153 16.51 -4.18 -4.95
N THR A 154 15.93 -3.30 -5.76
CA THR A 154 14.55 -2.84 -5.61
C THR A 154 13.89 -2.74 -6.98
N VAL A 155 12.73 -3.39 -7.13
CA VAL A 155 11.93 -3.37 -8.36
C VAL A 155 10.49 -3.02 -8.00
N LEU A 156 9.98 -1.93 -8.56
CA LEU A 156 8.55 -1.57 -8.51
C LEU A 156 7.95 -1.81 -9.89
N THR A 157 6.80 -2.46 -9.94
CA THR A 157 6.10 -2.72 -11.20
C THR A 157 4.69 -2.15 -11.17
N LEU A 158 4.31 -1.42 -12.22
CA LEU A 158 3.01 -0.77 -12.37
C LEU A 158 2.24 -1.48 -13.49
N ALA A 159 1.08 -2.06 -13.18
CA ALA A 159 0.21 -2.77 -14.11
C ALA A 159 0.95 -3.85 -14.94
N THR A 160 1.91 -4.54 -14.31
CA THR A 160 2.75 -5.52 -15.01
C THR A 160 2.10 -6.90 -15.00
N PRO A 161 1.96 -7.55 -16.18
CA PRO A 161 1.34 -8.86 -16.29
C PRO A 161 2.33 -9.99 -15.94
N HIS A 162 2.61 -10.18 -14.65
CA HIS A 162 3.57 -11.15 -14.10
C HIS A 162 3.24 -12.63 -14.31
N VAL A 163 1.96 -13.02 -14.28
CA VAL A 163 1.52 -14.42 -14.35
C VAL A 163 1.34 -14.86 -15.81
N LEU A 164 0.65 -14.05 -16.61
CA LEU A 164 0.39 -14.31 -18.03
C LEU A 164 0.41 -12.99 -18.81
N PRO A 165 0.94 -12.96 -20.04
CA PRO A 165 0.96 -11.76 -20.87
C PRO A 165 -0.43 -11.41 -21.40
N PRO A 166 -0.70 -10.13 -21.73
CA PRO A 166 -2.02 -9.68 -22.19
C PRO A 166 -2.50 -10.42 -23.45
N ALA A 167 -1.57 -10.83 -24.30
CA ALA A 167 -1.85 -11.64 -25.48
C ALA A 167 -0.76 -12.70 -25.67
N MET A 168 -1.12 -13.98 -25.56
CA MET A 168 -0.23 -15.11 -25.84
C MET A 168 -0.17 -15.39 -27.35
N LEU A 169 0.57 -14.57 -28.11
CA LEU A 169 0.70 -14.72 -29.57
C LEU A 169 2.03 -15.34 -30.04
N ASP A 170 2.97 -15.59 -29.13
CA ASP A 170 4.32 -16.08 -29.44
C ASP A 170 4.75 -17.21 -28.50
N SER A 171 5.18 -18.34 -29.08
CA SER A 171 5.68 -19.48 -28.29
C SER A 171 6.95 -19.15 -27.51
N ARG A 172 7.77 -18.21 -27.99
CA ARG A 172 8.98 -17.76 -27.27
C ARG A 172 8.59 -16.93 -26.05
N LEU A 173 7.52 -16.12 -26.14
CA LEU A 173 6.95 -15.41 -25.00
C LEU A 173 6.45 -16.39 -23.91
N ASP A 174 5.67 -17.42 -24.27
CA ASP A 174 5.23 -18.45 -23.31
C ASP A 174 6.42 -19.15 -22.61
N ARG A 175 7.43 -19.55 -23.40
CA ARG A 175 8.66 -20.14 -22.83
C ARG A 175 9.42 -19.18 -21.92
N LEU A 176 9.44 -17.88 -22.25
CA LEU A 176 10.08 -16.86 -21.43
C LEU A 176 9.39 -16.75 -20.07
N TYR A 177 8.06 -16.65 -20.02
CA TYR A 177 7.29 -16.59 -18.77
C TYR A 177 7.56 -17.82 -17.87
N LYS A 178 7.54 -19.03 -18.44
CA LYS A 178 7.85 -20.26 -17.71
C LYS A 178 9.27 -20.29 -17.16
N ARG A 179 10.26 -19.81 -17.92
CA ARG A 179 11.65 -19.68 -17.46
C ARG A 179 11.78 -18.63 -16.36
N LEU A 180 11.09 -17.50 -16.50
CA LEU A 180 11.12 -16.38 -15.57
C LEU A 180 10.59 -16.79 -14.20
N GLU A 181 9.44 -17.46 -14.14
CA GLU A 181 8.87 -17.97 -12.90
C GLU A 181 9.83 -18.94 -12.21
N ARG A 182 10.34 -19.93 -12.94
CA ARG A 182 11.27 -20.94 -12.41
C ARG A 182 12.54 -20.30 -11.86
N TYR A 183 13.17 -19.41 -12.63
CA TYR A 183 14.40 -18.74 -12.23
C TYR A 183 14.22 -17.95 -10.94
N TRP A 184 13.21 -17.08 -10.87
CA TRP A 184 12.97 -16.26 -9.68
C TRP A 184 12.72 -17.13 -8.45
N ARG A 185 11.91 -18.19 -8.58
CA ARG A 185 11.62 -19.12 -7.49
C ARG A 185 12.86 -19.87 -6.98
N GLU A 186 13.72 -20.34 -7.88
CA GLU A 186 14.96 -21.06 -7.54
C GLU A 186 16.03 -20.11 -6.97
N SER A 187 16.12 -18.89 -7.48
CA SER A 187 17.09 -17.88 -7.03
C SER A 187 16.78 -17.36 -5.62
N TYR A 188 15.51 -17.30 -5.20
CA TYR A 188 15.18 -17.05 -3.79
C TYR A 188 15.50 -18.24 -2.89
N LYS A 189 15.22 -19.47 -3.34
CA LYS A 189 15.56 -20.68 -2.56
C LYS A 189 17.05 -20.85 -2.32
N SER A 190 17.87 -20.41 -3.27
CA SER A 190 19.34 -20.47 -3.20
C SER A 190 19.98 -19.22 -2.58
N GLY A 191 19.20 -18.21 -2.21
CA GLY A 191 19.68 -16.96 -1.61
C GLY A 191 20.22 -15.90 -2.57
N HIS A 192 20.32 -16.19 -3.88
CA HIS A 192 20.86 -15.25 -4.88
C HIS A 192 20.07 -13.95 -5.02
N LEU A 193 18.76 -13.97 -4.73
CA LEU A 193 17.90 -12.78 -4.78
C LEU A 193 17.41 -12.33 -3.39
N GLN A 194 18.03 -12.80 -2.30
CA GLN A 194 17.58 -12.51 -0.93
C GLN A 194 17.52 -11.00 -0.61
N ASP A 195 18.39 -10.21 -1.24
CA ASP A 195 18.47 -8.76 -1.06
C ASP A 195 17.61 -7.98 -2.07
N VAL A 196 16.89 -8.67 -2.97
CA VAL A 196 16.03 -8.06 -3.97
C VAL A 196 14.59 -8.03 -3.46
N THR A 197 13.98 -6.84 -3.49
CA THR A 197 12.57 -6.62 -3.12
C THR A 197 11.75 -6.23 -4.34
N LEU A 198 10.56 -6.81 -4.52
CA LEU A 198 9.67 -6.55 -5.66
C LEU A 198 8.25 -6.20 -5.22
N VAL A 199 7.77 -5.00 -5.56
CA VAL A 199 6.41 -4.54 -5.27
C VAL A 199 5.63 -4.39 -6.58
N SER A 200 4.51 -5.12 -6.71
CA SER A 200 3.63 -5.03 -7.88
C SER A 200 2.36 -4.25 -7.55
N PHE A 201 2.06 -3.24 -8.36
CA PHE A 201 0.85 -2.43 -8.28
C PHE A 201 -0.12 -2.84 -9.39
N ALA A 202 -1.30 -3.33 -9.01
CA ALA A 202 -2.42 -3.59 -9.90
C ALA A 202 -3.35 -2.38 -9.98
N GLY A 203 -3.81 -2.06 -11.20
CA GLY A 203 -4.75 -0.95 -11.44
C GLY A 203 -6.18 -1.21 -10.95
N GLY A 204 -6.52 -2.46 -10.60
CA GLY A 204 -7.89 -2.81 -10.28
C GLY A 204 -8.76 -2.84 -11.54
N THR A 205 -10.04 -2.54 -11.39
CA THR A 205 -11.06 -2.88 -12.41
C THR A 205 -11.10 -1.93 -13.60
N LEU A 206 -10.41 -0.80 -13.52
CA LEU A 206 -10.27 0.12 -14.64
C LEU A 206 -9.13 -0.28 -15.59
N ASP A 207 -8.24 -1.20 -15.20
CA ASP A 207 -7.24 -1.73 -16.10
C ASP A 207 -7.85 -2.84 -16.97
N GLN A 208 -8.29 -2.44 -18.16
CA GLN A 208 -8.84 -3.37 -19.16
C GLN A 208 -7.77 -4.07 -20.01
N THR A 209 -6.49 -3.73 -19.83
CA THR A 209 -5.38 -4.33 -20.60
C THR A 209 -4.73 -5.47 -19.82
N VAL A 210 -4.49 -5.26 -18.53
CA VAL A 210 -3.89 -6.25 -17.63
C VAL A 210 -4.87 -6.50 -16.50
N ASN A 211 -5.45 -7.71 -16.49
CA ASN A 211 -6.24 -8.18 -15.37
C ASN A 211 -5.38 -8.17 -14.09
N SER A 212 -5.96 -7.73 -12.96
CA SER A 212 -5.22 -7.61 -11.71
C SER A 212 -4.65 -8.95 -11.20
N ASP A 213 -5.26 -10.09 -11.53
CA ASP A 213 -4.73 -11.43 -11.22
C ASP A 213 -3.42 -11.70 -11.95
N ALA A 214 -3.30 -11.20 -13.19
CA ALA A 214 -2.07 -11.31 -13.95
C ALA A 214 -0.95 -10.47 -13.33
N ALA A 215 -1.26 -9.45 -12.53
CA ALA A 215 -0.29 -8.64 -11.81
C ALA A 215 0.16 -9.23 -10.46
N SER A 216 -0.38 -10.38 -10.07
CA SER A 216 0.00 -11.06 -8.83
C SER A 216 1.44 -11.61 -8.86
N LEU A 217 2.09 -11.57 -7.71
CA LEU A 217 3.40 -12.18 -7.46
C LEU A 217 3.30 -13.44 -6.59
N GLU A 218 2.09 -13.79 -6.17
CA GLU A 218 1.84 -14.90 -5.26
C GLU A 218 2.39 -16.22 -5.82
N GLY A 219 3.07 -16.99 -4.97
CA GLY A 219 3.67 -18.27 -5.35
C GLY A 219 4.99 -18.19 -6.12
N ALA A 220 5.29 -17.05 -6.77
CA ALA A 220 6.52 -16.82 -7.52
C ALA A 220 7.66 -16.28 -6.64
N ILE A 221 7.36 -15.36 -5.72
CA ILE A 221 8.33 -14.67 -4.85
C ILE A 221 7.85 -14.75 -3.39
N PRO A 222 8.73 -14.96 -2.39
CA PRO A 222 8.32 -15.01 -0.98
C PRO A 222 7.82 -13.65 -0.47
N SER A 223 6.81 -13.66 0.41
CA SER A 223 6.22 -12.45 1.01
C SER A 223 7.16 -11.65 1.91
N SER A 224 8.33 -12.20 2.25
CA SER A 224 9.43 -11.49 2.89
C SER A 224 10.11 -10.47 1.96
N ASN A 225 9.97 -10.65 0.65
CA ASN A 225 10.65 -9.88 -0.39
C ASN A 225 9.69 -9.28 -1.42
N SER A 226 8.43 -9.69 -1.43
CA SER A 226 7.45 -9.14 -2.36
C SER A 226 6.08 -8.89 -1.76
N MET A 227 5.35 -8.01 -2.42
CA MET A 227 3.92 -7.80 -2.19
C MET A 227 3.21 -7.37 -3.47
N THR A 228 1.97 -7.80 -3.62
CA THR A 228 1.04 -7.29 -4.64
C THR A 228 0.08 -6.34 -3.94
N VAL A 229 -0.15 -5.18 -4.56
CA VAL A 229 -0.96 -4.10 -4.01
C VAL A 229 -1.93 -3.62 -5.07
N PHE A 230 -3.18 -3.39 -4.68
CA PHE A 230 -4.19 -2.85 -5.57
C PHE A 230 -4.31 -1.35 -5.34
N SER A 231 -4.35 -0.52 -6.39
CA SER A 231 -4.45 0.93 -6.21
C SER A 231 -5.69 1.35 -5.40
N ALA A 232 -6.77 0.57 -5.49
CA ALA A 232 -8.01 0.78 -4.73
C ALA A 232 -7.90 0.41 -3.24
N SER A 233 -6.87 -0.34 -2.82
CA SER A 233 -6.62 -0.69 -1.42
C SER A 233 -5.64 0.25 -0.72
N ILE A 234 -4.82 0.97 -1.47
CA ILE A 234 -3.77 1.81 -0.88
C ILE A 234 -4.41 2.96 -0.08
N PRO A 235 -4.03 3.15 1.21
CA PRO A 235 -4.42 4.31 1.99
C PRO A 235 -4.23 5.62 1.24
N HIS A 236 -5.18 6.55 1.32
CA HIS A 236 -5.16 7.84 0.62
C HIS A 236 -5.23 7.79 -0.92
N VAL A 237 -5.23 6.60 -1.55
CA VAL A 237 -5.49 6.41 -2.99
C VAL A 237 -6.95 6.01 -3.21
N TRP A 238 -7.37 4.87 -2.65
CA TRP A 238 -8.74 4.33 -2.72
C TRP A 238 -9.45 4.42 -4.08
N THR A 239 -8.67 4.38 -5.17
CA THR A 239 -9.20 4.43 -6.52
C THR A 239 -8.54 3.39 -7.40
N SER A 240 -9.33 2.75 -8.25
CA SER A 240 -8.78 2.00 -9.37
C SER A 240 -8.12 2.96 -10.35
N CYS A 241 -7.12 2.47 -11.07
CA CYS A 241 -6.40 3.18 -12.12
C CYS A 241 -6.50 2.38 -13.42
N ASP A 242 -6.80 3.03 -14.53
CA ASP A 242 -6.64 2.38 -15.83
C ASP A 242 -5.16 2.09 -16.14
N HIS A 243 -4.93 1.26 -17.17
CA HIS A 243 -3.62 0.75 -17.53
C HIS A 243 -2.54 1.83 -17.69
N ARG A 244 -2.92 3.01 -18.19
CA ARG A 244 -2.00 4.12 -18.42
C ARG A 244 -2.05 5.12 -17.28
N ALA A 245 -3.23 5.40 -16.73
CA ALA A 245 -3.40 6.33 -15.63
C ALA A 245 -2.71 5.92 -14.34
N ILE A 246 -2.38 4.64 -14.16
CA ILE A 246 -1.52 4.20 -13.06
C ILE A 246 -0.19 4.97 -12.99
N LEU A 247 0.30 5.51 -14.11
CA LEU A 247 1.53 6.30 -14.19
C LEU A 247 1.38 7.76 -13.76
N TRP A 248 0.16 8.32 -13.76
CA TRP A 248 -0.09 9.74 -13.52
C TRP A 248 -1.26 10.03 -12.57
N CYS A 249 -1.86 9.00 -11.97
CA CYS A 249 -2.80 9.12 -10.88
C CYS A 249 -2.09 9.83 -9.73
N ASN A 250 -2.54 11.05 -9.40
CA ASN A 250 -1.79 11.92 -8.48
C ASN A 250 -1.65 11.29 -7.09
N GLN A 251 -2.72 10.70 -6.57
CA GLN A 251 -2.72 10.05 -5.26
C GLN A 251 -1.73 8.87 -5.21
N LEU A 252 -1.75 8.00 -6.24
CA LEU A 252 -0.86 6.85 -6.30
C LEU A 252 0.60 7.29 -6.46
N VAL A 253 0.88 8.16 -7.42
CA VAL A 253 2.24 8.64 -7.72
C VAL A 253 2.88 9.30 -6.50
N LYS A 254 2.12 10.10 -5.73
CA LYS A 254 2.60 10.71 -4.47
C LYS A 254 3.09 9.69 -3.46
N ILE A 255 2.31 8.64 -3.22
CA ILE A 255 2.64 7.65 -2.19
C ILE A 255 3.78 6.74 -2.66
N VAL A 256 3.83 6.40 -3.95
CA VAL A 256 4.94 5.62 -4.53
C VAL A 256 6.24 6.43 -4.52
N ALA A 257 6.20 7.70 -4.91
CA ALA A 257 7.35 8.62 -4.86
C ALA A 257 7.90 8.75 -3.44
N ALA A 258 7.00 8.97 -2.47
CA ALA A 258 7.37 9.05 -1.07
C ALA A 258 8.03 7.75 -0.55
N ALA A 259 7.49 6.59 -0.94
CA ALA A 259 8.08 5.30 -0.60
C ALA A 259 9.49 5.11 -1.20
N LEU A 260 9.71 5.55 -2.43
CA LEU A 260 11.03 5.47 -3.08
C LEU A 260 12.08 6.32 -2.34
N ILE A 261 11.72 7.52 -1.88
CA ILE A 261 12.61 8.36 -1.06
C ILE A 261 12.87 7.73 0.32
N ASP A 262 11.83 7.14 0.92
CA ASP A 262 11.93 6.56 2.26
C ASP A 262 12.80 5.31 2.35
N ILE A 263 12.97 4.55 1.27
CA ILE A 263 13.87 3.39 1.25
C ILE A 263 15.34 3.75 0.98
N ILE A 264 15.62 4.99 0.58
CA ILE A 264 16.97 5.42 0.19
C ILE A 264 17.89 5.59 1.40
N ASP A 265 19.14 5.18 1.22
CA ASP A 265 20.27 5.55 2.05
C ASP A 265 21.52 5.70 1.18
N TYR A 266 21.89 6.93 0.81
CA TYR A 266 23.02 7.19 -0.10
C TYR A 266 24.39 6.84 0.51
N ARG A 267 24.45 6.66 1.84
CA ARG A 267 25.70 6.38 2.57
C ARG A 267 26.18 4.95 2.36
N VAL A 268 25.30 4.05 1.91
CA VAL A 268 25.63 2.66 1.61
C VAL A 268 25.76 2.46 0.09
N PRO A 269 26.69 1.60 -0.39
CA PRO A 269 26.84 1.36 -1.82
C PRO A 269 25.58 0.81 -2.51
N SER A 270 24.70 0.11 -1.78
CA SER A 270 23.40 -0.36 -2.25
C SER A 270 22.37 0.76 -2.45
N GLN A 271 22.67 1.99 -2.03
CA GLN A 271 21.82 3.19 -2.11
C GLN A 271 20.43 3.09 -1.45
N THR A 272 20.10 1.93 -0.88
CA THR A 272 18.86 1.64 -0.19
C THR A 272 19.15 0.86 1.09
N ILE A 273 18.25 1.02 2.06
CA ILE A 273 18.27 0.30 3.34
C ILE A 273 18.05 -1.21 3.13
N SER A 274 18.14 -2.02 4.20
CA SER A 274 18.03 -3.48 4.12
C SER A 274 16.72 -3.96 3.47
N ALA A 275 16.71 -5.14 2.84
CA ALA A 275 15.51 -5.69 2.18
C ALA A 275 14.31 -5.81 3.15
N SER A 276 14.56 -6.20 4.40
CA SER A 276 13.52 -6.27 5.44
C SER A 276 12.96 -4.89 5.77
N ASP A 277 13.81 -3.87 5.91
CA ASP A 277 13.37 -2.51 6.23
C ASP A 277 12.60 -1.89 5.07
N ARG A 278 13.04 -2.12 3.83
CA ARG A 278 12.29 -1.69 2.63
C ARG A 278 10.91 -2.31 2.60
N MET A 279 10.80 -3.62 2.83
CA MET A 279 9.49 -4.29 2.88
C MET A 279 8.62 -3.80 4.03
N ASN A 280 9.19 -3.40 5.16
CA ASN A 280 8.43 -2.78 6.25
C ASN A 280 7.86 -1.41 5.84
N ILE A 281 8.67 -0.55 5.21
CA ILE A 281 8.23 0.75 4.68
C ILE A 281 7.14 0.57 3.62
N PHE A 282 7.31 -0.38 2.70
CA PHE A 282 6.30 -0.67 1.68
C PHE A 282 4.99 -1.17 2.31
N LYS A 283 5.04 -2.05 3.32
CA LYS A 283 3.86 -2.51 4.03
C LYS A 283 3.15 -1.36 4.74
N GLU A 284 3.89 -0.50 5.43
CA GLU A 284 3.36 0.67 6.13
C GLU A 284 2.65 1.64 5.17
N ARG A 285 3.25 1.92 4.00
CA ARG A 285 2.70 2.88 3.04
C ARG A 285 1.58 2.33 2.16
N PHE A 286 1.62 1.04 1.83
CA PHE A 286 0.77 0.48 0.77
C PHE A 286 -0.34 -0.45 1.27
N LEU A 287 -0.23 -1.04 2.47
CA LEU A 287 -1.29 -1.89 2.99
C LEU A 287 -2.34 -1.06 3.73
N PRO A 288 -3.64 -1.43 3.60
CA PRO A 288 -4.71 -0.78 4.37
C PRO A 288 -4.49 -0.85 5.87
N SER A 289 -3.92 -1.97 6.34
CA SER A 289 -3.68 -2.28 7.74
C SER A 289 -2.22 -2.60 7.99
N PHE A 290 -1.67 -2.04 9.06
CA PHE A 290 -0.30 -2.27 9.49
C PHE A 290 -0.23 -2.26 11.02
N SER A 291 0.71 -3.03 11.58
CA SER A 291 1.01 -2.99 13.01
C SER A 291 2.29 -2.16 13.19
N PRO A 292 2.21 -0.99 13.86
CA PRO A 292 3.39 -0.20 14.18
C PRO A 292 4.43 -1.03 14.95
N GLN A 293 5.72 -0.84 14.64
CA GLN A 293 6.78 -1.60 15.29
C GLN A 293 6.87 -1.33 16.81
N SER A 294 7.32 -2.35 17.55
CA SER A 294 7.32 -2.52 19.01
C SER A 294 8.12 -1.54 19.88
N LYS A 295 8.53 -0.37 19.37
CA LYS A 295 9.09 0.70 20.22
C LYS A 295 8.05 1.29 21.21
N ASP A 296 6.80 0.86 21.08
CA ASP A 296 5.61 1.28 21.83
C ASP A 296 5.22 0.34 22.98
N LEU A 297 6.18 -0.28 23.65
CA LEU A 297 5.94 -1.03 24.89
C LEU A 297 6.49 -0.32 26.14
N ALA A 298 6.90 0.95 25.98
CA ALA A 298 7.39 1.77 27.08
C ALA A 298 6.27 2.13 28.07
N SER A 299 6.67 2.39 29.33
CA SER A 299 5.79 2.95 30.35
C SER A 299 5.36 4.37 29.97
N VAL A 300 4.08 4.69 30.17
CA VAL A 300 3.54 6.03 29.94
C VAL A 300 3.57 6.81 31.24
N ASN A 301 4.17 8.00 31.24
CA ASN A 301 4.12 8.87 32.39
C ASN A 301 2.74 9.54 32.48
N VAL A 302 1.89 8.99 33.34
CA VAL A 302 0.53 9.49 33.61
C VAL A 302 0.45 10.40 34.84
N ARG A 303 1.58 10.80 35.42
CA ARG A 303 1.59 11.71 36.58
C ARG A 303 1.02 13.07 36.20
N ASN A 304 0.20 13.63 37.08
CA ASN A 304 -0.48 14.91 36.92
C ASN A 304 -1.46 14.97 35.73
N MET A 305 -1.99 13.82 35.29
CA MET A 305 -3.12 13.77 34.37
C MET A 305 -4.42 13.69 35.16
N GLU A 306 -5.46 14.40 34.71
CA GLU A 306 -6.82 14.22 35.25
C GLU A 306 -7.37 12.87 34.75
N ILE A 307 -7.79 12.01 35.67
CA ILE A 307 -8.25 10.65 35.37
C ILE A 307 -9.77 10.64 35.26
N GLN A 308 -10.27 10.18 34.11
CA GLN A 308 -11.70 9.95 33.85
C GLN A 308 -11.90 8.46 33.60
N ILE A 309 -12.81 7.82 34.34
CA ILE A 309 -13.17 6.41 34.13
C ILE A 309 -14.61 6.33 33.63
N GLU A 310 -14.81 5.76 32.44
CA GLU A 310 -16.12 5.45 31.90
C GLU A 310 -16.70 4.21 32.60
N SER A 311 -17.99 4.28 32.96
CA SER A 311 -18.69 3.17 33.61
C SER A 311 -19.08 2.05 32.63
N GLU A 312 -19.31 2.41 31.37
CA GLU A 312 -19.65 1.48 30.30
C GLU A 312 -18.39 1.10 29.50
N PRO A 313 -18.33 -0.11 28.89
CA PRO A 313 -17.22 -0.55 28.05
C PRO A 313 -17.23 0.11 26.66
N LYS A 314 -17.55 1.40 26.62
CA LYS A 314 -17.65 2.26 25.45
C LYS A 314 -17.15 3.66 25.80
N ILE A 315 -16.33 4.22 24.92
CA ILE A 315 -15.85 5.59 24.96
C ILE A 315 -16.44 6.33 23.75
N ASP A 316 -17.12 7.45 24.00
CA ASP A 316 -17.64 8.35 22.98
C ASP A 316 -17.24 9.78 23.35
N LEU A 317 -16.13 10.25 22.79
CA LEU A 317 -15.52 11.53 23.12
C LEU A 317 -15.54 12.45 21.92
N GLN A 318 -16.23 13.58 22.06
CA GLN A 318 -16.02 14.73 21.18
C GLN A 318 -14.89 15.57 21.76
N LEU A 319 -13.79 15.73 21.04
CA LEU A 319 -12.57 16.36 21.57
C LEU A 319 -12.65 17.89 21.67
N GLN A 320 -13.78 18.49 21.27
CA GLN A 320 -14.00 19.93 21.35
C GLN A 320 -13.84 20.39 22.81
N SER A 321 -12.84 21.25 23.06
CA SER A 321 -12.54 21.84 24.38
C SER A 321 -11.72 20.99 25.36
N LEU A 322 -10.96 19.98 24.90
CA LEU A 322 -9.95 19.36 25.77
C LEU A 322 -8.71 20.27 25.88
N THR A 323 -8.62 21.04 26.97
CA THR A 323 -7.51 21.98 27.25
C THR A 323 -6.50 21.45 28.28
N GLU A 324 -6.58 20.17 28.68
CA GLU A 324 -5.80 19.63 29.80
C GLU A 324 -5.29 18.21 29.53
N ARG A 325 -4.21 17.82 30.22
CA ARG A 325 -3.67 16.45 30.16
C ARG A 325 -4.63 15.50 30.86
N ARG A 326 -5.25 14.61 30.10
CA ARG A 326 -6.28 13.69 30.59
C ARG A 326 -5.95 12.25 30.28
N LEU A 327 -6.33 11.38 31.21
CA LEU A 327 -6.29 9.93 31.06
C LEU A 327 -7.74 9.43 31.09
N VAL A 328 -8.27 9.07 29.93
CA VAL A 328 -9.62 8.52 29.82
C VAL A 328 -9.52 7.00 29.73
N LEU A 329 -10.07 6.30 30.72
CA LEU A 329 -10.00 4.86 30.85
C LEU A 329 -11.40 4.25 30.84
N MET A 330 -11.51 3.00 30.42
CA MET A 330 -12.70 2.19 30.60
C MET A 330 -12.30 0.77 31.05
N PRO A 331 -13.17 0.06 31.78
CA PRO A 331 -12.89 -1.29 32.24
C PRO A 331 -12.74 -2.26 31.06
N ILE A 332 -11.74 -3.15 31.14
CA ILE A 332 -11.52 -4.19 30.12
C ILE A 332 -12.57 -5.29 30.25
N VAL A 333 -13.26 -5.60 29.15
CA VAL A 333 -14.14 -6.77 29.06
C VAL A 333 -13.28 -8.04 28.91
N LYS A 334 -13.32 -8.93 29.90
CA LYS A 334 -12.56 -10.18 29.92
C LYS A 334 -13.24 -11.27 29.09
N ASP A 335 -13.33 -11.04 27.78
CA ASP A 335 -13.87 -11.98 26.80
C ASP A 335 -12.88 -12.13 25.65
N ASP A 336 -12.39 -13.36 25.44
CA ASP A 336 -11.40 -13.67 24.40
C ASP A 336 -11.94 -13.47 22.97
N HIS A 337 -13.26 -13.35 22.80
CA HIS A 337 -13.91 -13.09 21.52
C HIS A 337 -14.15 -11.61 21.22
N LYS A 338 -13.89 -10.71 22.18
CA LYS A 338 -14.12 -9.27 22.03
C LYS A 338 -12.83 -8.50 21.85
N SER A 339 -12.59 -8.04 20.63
CA SER A 339 -11.49 -7.11 20.35
C SER A 339 -11.88 -5.70 20.81
N PHE A 340 -10.87 -4.91 21.19
CA PHE A 340 -11.07 -3.49 21.47
C PHE A 340 -10.80 -2.69 20.19
N GLY A 341 -11.83 -2.00 19.71
CA GLY A 341 -11.79 -1.20 18.49
C GLY A 341 -11.89 0.28 18.80
N VAL A 342 -11.14 1.09 18.05
CA VAL A 342 -11.17 2.55 18.12
C VAL A 342 -11.37 3.09 16.71
N LEU A 343 -12.26 4.06 16.54
CA LEU A 343 -12.41 4.84 15.33
C LEU A 343 -12.26 6.33 15.67
N THR A 344 -11.38 7.01 14.95
CA THR A 344 -11.07 8.42 15.20
C THR A 344 -10.59 9.12 13.93
N ASP A 345 -10.74 10.44 13.87
CA ASP A 345 -10.08 11.31 12.88
C ASP A 345 -8.69 11.79 13.34
N GLN A 346 -8.26 11.39 14.53
CA GLN A 346 -6.96 11.74 15.09
C GLN A 346 -5.86 10.77 14.68
N VAL A 347 -4.63 11.28 14.63
CA VAL A 347 -3.42 10.45 14.45
C VAL A 347 -3.03 9.85 15.79
N LEU A 348 -3.09 8.51 15.88
CA LEU A 348 -2.65 7.75 17.04
C LEU A 348 -1.16 7.43 16.93
N GLY A 349 -0.40 7.54 18.03
CA GLY A 349 0.98 7.08 18.07
C GLY A 349 1.75 7.58 19.29
N ASN A 350 2.86 6.92 19.57
CA ASN A 350 3.78 7.32 20.63
C ASN A 350 4.44 8.66 20.30
N GLY A 351 4.47 9.58 21.26
CA GLY A 351 4.90 10.97 21.05
C GLY A 351 3.88 11.86 20.31
N ASN A 352 2.78 11.29 19.81
CA ASN A 352 1.64 12.07 19.32
C ASN A 352 0.77 12.52 20.49
N ARG A 353 -0.12 13.49 20.21
CA ARG A 353 -1.01 14.09 21.23
C ARG A 353 -1.98 13.09 21.87
N LEU A 354 -2.24 11.97 21.19
CA LEU A 354 -3.16 10.92 21.62
C LEU A 354 -2.43 9.58 21.59
N SER A 355 -2.33 8.93 22.74
CA SER A 355 -1.69 7.63 22.91
C SER A 355 -2.68 6.62 23.45
N LEU A 356 -2.74 5.43 22.84
CA LEU A 356 -3.53 4.32 23.33
C LEU A 356 -2.78 3.60 24.46
N VAL A 357 -3.45 3.41 25.59
CA VAL A 357 -2.83 2.89 26.81
C VAL A 357 -3.65 1.78 27.44
N ARG A 358 -2.94 0.90 28.14
CA ARG A 358 -3.47 -0.16 29.00
C ARG A 358 -2.88 0.01 30.38
N CYS A 359 -3.72 -0.05 31.41
CA CYS A 359 -3.33 0.25 32.78
C CYS A 359 -3.76 -0.84 33.76
N GLN A 360 -2.97 -1.03 34.81
CA GLN A 360 -3.20 -2.00 35.87
C GLN A 360 -3.06 -1.32 37.24
N GLY A 361 -3.86 -1.77 38.21
CA GLY A 361 -3.79 -1.32 39.60
C GLY A 361 -4.92 -0.37 40.01
N GLU A 362 -4.84 0.09 41.26
CA GLU A 362 -5.81 1.01 41.86
C GLU A 362 -5.56 2.45 41.39
N LEU A 363 -6.60 3.29 41.43
CA LEU A 363 -6.60 4.68 40.95
C LEU A 363 -5.40 5.52 41.44
N ASP A 364 -5.02 5.36 42.70
CA ASP A 364 -3.91 6.12 43.31
C ASP A 364 -2.52 5.62 42.86
N HIS A 365 -2.44 4.39 42.33
CA HIS A 365 -1.21 3.68 41.96
C HIS A 365 -1.30 3.02 40.57
N LEU A 366 -1.94 3.68 39.61
CA LEU A 366 -2.09 3.19 38.23
C LEU A 366 -0.73 3.08 37.52
N SER A 367 -0.43 1.88 37.03
CA SER A 367 0.70 1.64 36.12
C SER A 367 0.19 1.49 34.69
N CYS A 368 0.57 2.43 33.81
CA CYS A 368 0.11 2.48 32.43
C CYS A 368 1.25 2.21 31.44
N MET A 369 0.95 1.43 30.41
CA MET A 369 1.82 1.13 29.29
C MET A 369 1.10 1.44 27.98
N HIS A 370 1.86 1.71 26.93
CA HIS A 370 1.30 1.77 25.60
C HIS A 370 0.68 0.41 25.21
N ALA A 371 -0.47 0.46 24.55
CA ALA A 371 -1.15 -0.72 24.04
C ALA A 371 -0.64 -1.03 22.63
N PRO A 372 -0.21 -2.26 22.32
CA PRO A 372 0.07 -2.66 20.95
C PRO A 372 -1.22 -2.72 20.15
N TYR A 373 -1.19 -2.27 18.89
CA TYR A 373 -2.37 -2.24 18.04
C TYR A 373 -2.05 -2.47 16.56
N VAL A 374 -3.11 -2.78 15.81
CA VAL A 374 -3.13 -2.73 14.35
C VAL A 374 -3.94 -1.50 13.96
N ILE A 375 -3.41 -0.67 13.07
CA ILE A 375 -4.10 0.51 12.55
C ILE A 375 -4.49 0.29 11.10
N MET A 376 -5.69 0.74 10.73
CA MET A 376 -6.21 0.76 9.38
C MET A 376 -6.63 2.18 9.01
N ALA A 377 -6.13 2.68 7.89
CA ALA A 377 -6.59 3.94 7.33
C ALA A 377 -7.91 3.73 6.57
N LEU A 378 -8.91 4.53 6.90
CA LEU A 378 -10.25 4.50 6.31
C LEU A 378 -10.53 5.80 5.53
N PRO A 379 -11.20 5.73 4.38
CA PRO A 379 -11.56 6.91 3.61
C PRO A 379 -12.58 7.78 4.36
N ALA A 380 -12.35 9.09 4.40
CA ALA A 380 -13.32 10.04 4.95
C ALA A 380 -14.19 10.65 3.85
N SER A 381 -15.51 10.73 4.08
CA SER A 381 -16.43 11.30 3.09
C SER A 381 -16.54 12.83 3.14
N LYS A 382 -16.13 13.48 4.24
CA LYS A 382 -16.33 14.91 4.51
C LYS A 382 -15.06 15.68 4.88
N SER A 383 -13.96 14.98 5.18
CA SER A 383 -12.68 15.57 5.59
C SER A 383 -11.62 15.28 4.53
N GLU A 384 -10.68 16.20 4.32
CA GLU A 384 -9.46 15.92 3.55
C GLU A 384 -8.57 14.86 4.24
N GLN A 385 -8.81 14.62 5.54
CA GLN A 385 -8.06 13.69 6.37
C GLN A 385 -8.76 12.34 6.49
N ALA A 386 -8.00 11.27 6.31
CA ALA A 386 -8.45 9.89 6.53
C ALA A 386 -8.89 9.65 7.98
N LEU A 387 -9.83 8.73 8.17
CA LEU A 387 -10.14 8.19 9.49
C LEU A 387 -9.15 7.06 9.82
N SER A 388 -8.94 6.82 11.11
CA SER A 388 -8.13 5.70 11.61
C SER A 388 -9.02 4.74 12.38
N PHE A 389 -8.99 3.46 11.98
CA PHE A 389 -9.57 2.36 12.74
C PHE A 389 -8.44 1.56 13.39
N VAL A 390 -8.41 1.51 14.71
CA VAL A 390 -7.38 0.84 15.49
C VAL A 390 -7.98 -0.34 16.23
N GLN A 391 -7.29 -1.46 16.20
CA GLN A 391 -7.70 -2.70 16.83
C GLN A 391 -6.60 -3.21 17.77
N VAL A 392 -6.97 -3.50 19.01
CA VAL A 392 -6.10 -4.14 20.02
C VAL A 392 -6.52 -5.59 20.20
N ASN A 393 -5.55 -6.51 20.18
CA ASN A 393 -5.82 -7.92 20.38
C ASN A 393 -6.26 -8.19 21.82
N PRO A 394 -7.30 -9.01 22.06
CA PRO A 394 -7.74 -9.38 23.42
C PRO A 394 -6.60 -9.93 24.28
N LYS A 395 -5.65 -10.67 23.66
CA LYS A 395 -4.48 -11.25 24.35
C LYS A 395 -3.60 -10.18 25.00
N ASP A 396 -3.50 -8.99 24.40
CA ASP A 396 -2.69 -7.88 24.90
C ASP A 396 -3.36 -7.15 26.08
N LEU A 397 -4.63 -7.41 26.34
CA LEU A 397 -5.42 -6.77 27.41
C LEU A 397 -5.64 -7.69 28.63
N LYS A 398 -5.29 -8.99 28.54
CA LYS A 398 -5.62 -9.98 29.59
C LYS A 398 -5.10 -9.60 30.98
N MET A 399 -3.90 -9.03 31.07
CA MET A 399 -3.22 -8.71 32.35
C MET A 399 -3.55 -7.32 32.90
N PHE A 400 -4.31 -6.50 32.17
CA PHE A 400 -4.59 -5.11 32.53
C PHE A 400 -6.04 -4.95 32.98
N ASP A 401 -6.32 -3.96 33.83
CA ASP A 401 -7.67 -3.71 34.35
C ASP A 401 -8.43 -2.72 33.46
N TYR A 402 -7.70 -1.77 32.88
CA TYR A 402 -8.24 -0.68 32.07
C TYR A 402 -7.56 -0.56 30.71
N VAL A 403 -8.31 -0.09 29.73
CA VAL A 403 -7.82 0.35 28.42
C VAL A 403 -8.39 1.72 28.12
N GLY A 404 -7.66 2.57 27.39
CA GLY A 404 -8.14 3.89 27.05
C GLY A 404 -7.07 4.77 26.42
N PHE A 405 -7.14 6.07 26.66
CA PHE A 405 -6.35 7.07 25.97
C PHE A 405 -5.66 8.03 26.95
N ALA A 406 -4.38 8.27 26.72
CA ALA A 406 -3.66 9.40 27.29
C ALA A 406 -3.66 10.55 26.28
N VAL A 407 -4.28 11.67 26.66
CA VAL A 407 -4.33 12.91 25.88
C VAL A 407 -3.28 13.86 26.43
N ASN A 408 -2.25 14.14 25.64
CA ASN A 408 -1.16 15.04 26.00
C ASN A 408 -1.09 16.20 25.00
N SER A 409 -1.95 17.21 25.20
CA SER A 409 -1.98 18.42 24.36
C SER A 409 -2.19 19.66 25.22
N GLU A 410 -1.33 20.66 25.03
CA GLU A 410 -1.48 22.01 25.62
C GLU A 410 -2.42 22.89 24.79
N ARG A 411 -2.92 22.38 23.65
CA ARG A 411 -3.86 23.07 22.75
C ARG A 411 -5.14 22.27 22.60
N ALA A 412 -6.26 22.98 22.48
CA ALA A 412 -7.57 22.40 22.19
C ALA A 412 -7.48 21.49 20.95
N VAL A 413 -7.92 20.24 21.11
CA VAL A 413 -8.05 19.27 20.03
C VAL A 413 -9.45 19.40 19.45
N VAL A 414 -9.61 19.18 18.14
CA VAL A 414 -10.93 19.08 17.51
C VAL A 414 -10.95 17.75 16.79
N GLY A 415 -12.00 16.98 17.04
CA GLY A 415 -12.19 15.66 16.45
C GLY A 415 -13.05 14.77 17.34
N PHE A 416 -12.98 13.47 17.10
CA PHE A 416 -13.72 12.49 17.89
C PHE A 416 -12.90 11.23 18.15
N ILE A 417 -13.18 10.56 19.27
CA ILE A 417 -12.71 9.21 19.55
C ILE A 417 -13.95 8.40 19.89
N ARG A 418 -14.17 7.33 19.13
CA ARG A 418 -15.14 6.32 19.50
C ARG A 418 -14.43 5.00 19.71
N ALA A 419 -14.63 4.39 20.86
CA ALA A 419 -14.03 3.12 21.16
C ALA A 419 -15.00 2.19 21.89
N GLU A 420 -14.97 0.91 21.59
CA GLU A 420 -15.80 -0.08 22.25
C GLU A 420 -15.20 -1.48 22.09
N PHE A 421 -15.65 -2.39 22.96
CA PHE A 421 -15.45 -3.81 22.73
C PHE A 421 -16.49 -4.31 21.74
N TYR A 422 -16.03 -4.90 20.63
CA TYR A 422 -16.89 -5.47 19.61
C TYR A 422 -16.53 -6.93 19.36
N ASN A 423 -17.48 -7.69 18.85
CA ASN A 423 -17.22 -9.06 18.47
C ASN A 423 -16.47 -9.08 17.13
N ASP A 424 -15.23 -9.55 17.16
CA ASP A 424 -14.36 -9.59 15.98
C ASP A 424 -14.55 -10.87 15.16
N THR A 425 -15.49 -11.74 15.55
CA THR A 425 -15.80 -12.93 14.77
C THR A 425 -16.50 -12.55 13.48
N THR A 426 -16.07 -13.15 12.38
CA THR A 426 -16.73 -13.02 11.08
C THR A 426 -18.00 -13.87 11.04
N ALA A 427 -19.15 -13.22 10.79
CA ALA A 427 -20.41 -13.92 10.62
C ALA A 427 -20.46 -14.60 9.25
N VAL A 428 -20.58 -15.93 9.23
CA VAL A 428 -20.67 -16.70 7.99
C VAL A 428 -22.12 -16.74 7.52
N VAL A 429 -22.36 -16.21 6.32
CA VAL A 429 -23.66 -16.27 5.65
C VAL A 429 -23.69 -17.49 4.73
N ALA A 430 -24.21 -18.60 5.24
CA ALA A 430 -24.37 -19.84 4.48
C ALA A 430 -25.57 -19.73 3.53
N SER A 431 -25.31 -19.77 2.22
CA SER A 431 -26.33 -19.81 1.17
C SER A 431 -25.74 -20.44 -0.09
N SER A 432 -26.58 -20.91 -1.03
CA SER A 432 -26.13 -21.39 -2.33
C SER A 432 -26.10 -20.27 -3.38
N ILE A 433 -25.22 -20.36 -4.39
CA ILE A 433 -25.19 -19.37 -5.47
C ILE A 433 -26.53 -19.28 -6.22
N SER A 434 -27.28 -20.38 -6.30
CA SER A 434 -28.64 -20.43 -6.86
C SER A 434 -29.65 -19.63 -6.03
N GLU A 435 -29.61 -19.74 -4.70
CA GLU A 435 -30.46 -18.95 -3.82
C GLU A 435 -30.13 -17.47 -3.94
N ILE A 436 -28.84 -17.12 -3.92
CA ILE A 436 -28.36 -15.74 -4.09
C ILE A 436 -28.85 -15.17 -5.41
N ALA A 437 -28.79 -15.93 -6.50
CA ALA A 437 -29.23 -15.47 -7.81
C ALA A 437 -30.76 -15.30 -7.93
N LEU A 438 -31.55 -16.15 -7.26
CA LEU A 438 -33.02 -16.13 -7.34
C LEU A 438 -33.67 -15.15 -6.35
N GLN A 439 -33.11 -15.03 -5.15
CA GLN A 439 -33.75 -14.32 -4.03
C GLN A 439 -32.90 -13.14 -3.52
N GLY A 440 -31.61 -13.09 -3.84
CA GLY A 440 -30.66 -12.17 -3.21
C GLY A 440 -30.28 -12.60 -1.79
N LEU A 441 -29.49 -11.75 -1.12
CA LEU A 441 -29.14 -11.92 0.29
C LEU A 441 -29.55 -10.67 1.07
N THR A 442 -30.15 -10.89 2.24
CA THR A 442 -30.47 -9.82 3.19
C THR A 442 -30.05 -10.28 4.58
N PHE A 443 -29.27 -9.44 5.27
CA PHE A 443 -28.85 -9.67 6.64
C PHE A 443 -28.91 -8.35 7.42
N ASN A 444 -29.22 -8.45 8.71
CA ASN A 444 -29.33 -7.29 9.58
C ASN A 444 -27.96 -6.94 10.15
N LEU A 445 -27.64 -5.65 10.12
CA LEU A 445 -26.43 -5.13 10.76
C LEU A 445 -26.74 -4.78 12.22
N HIS A 446 -25.90 -5.22 13.15
CA HIS A 446 -26.04 -4.88 14.57
C HIS A 446 -25.32 -3.57 14.90
N SER A 447 -25.68 -2.93 16.02
CA SER A 447 -25.01 -1.72 16.51
C SER A 447 -23.61 -2.06 17.07
N SER A 448 -22.64 -2.21 16.18
CA SER A 448 -21.23 -2.38 16.51
C SER A 448 -20.35 -1.51 15.61
N LEU A 449 -19.18 -1.12 16.11
CA LEU A 449 -18.22 -0.27 15.44
C LEU A 449 -17.72 -0.89 14.13
N SER A 450 -17.54 -2.21 14.13
CA SER A 450 -17.26 -2.99 12.93
C SER A 450 -18.02 -4.31 12.96
N THR A 451 -18.50 -4.75 11.79
CA THR A 451 -19.11 -6.07 11.59
C THR A 451 -18.60 -6.66 10.29
N THR A 452 -18.12 -7.90 10.30
CA THR A 452 -17.65 -8.58 9.09
C THR A 452 -18.56 -9.76 8.76
N PHE A 453 -19.02 -9.81 7.51
CA PHE A 453 -19.76 -10.94 6.95
C PHE A 453 -18.90 -11.66 5.91
N SER A 454 -18.81 -12.98 6.01
CA SER A 454 -18.22 -13.84 4.97
C SER A 454 -19.33 -14.53 4.20
N ILE A 455 -19.26 -14.49 2.88
CA ILE A 455 -20.22 -15.12 1.98
C ILE A 455 -19.45 -16.12 1.09
N PRO A 456 -19.21 -17.36 1.57
CA PRO A 456 -18.35 -18.32 0.87
C PRO A 456 -18.87 -18.73 -0.52
N ALA A 457 -20.18 -18.65 -0.76
CA ALA A 457 -20.75 -18.95 -2.06
C ALA A 457 -20.42 -17.92 -3.14
N ILE A 458 -19.98 -16.70 -2.76
CA ILE A 458 -19.50 -15.69 -3.68
C ILE A 458 -17.98 -15.80 -3.77
N ASN A 459 -17.53 -16.73 -4.61
CA ASN A 459 -16.12 -17.05 -4.86
C ASN A 459 -15.76 -17.00 -6.36
N ASN A 460 -16.68 -16.51 -7.20
CA ASN A 460 -16.49 -16.46 -8.64
C ASN A 460 -16.46 -15.00 -9.13
N PRO A 461 -15.35 -14.55 -9.74
CA PRO A 461 -15.19 -13.18 -10.23
C PRO A 461 -16.01 -12.88 -11.50
N LEU A 462 -16.64 -13.88 -12.13
CA LEU A 462 -17.44 -13.70 -13.35
C LEU A 462 -18.78 -12.99 -13.11
N LEU A 463 -19.21 -12.89 -11.84
CA LEU A 463 -20.47 -12.27 -11.46
C LEU A 463 -20.22 -10.97 -10.71
N ALA A 464 -20.99 -9.94 -11.06
CA ALA A 464 -21.07 -8.70 -10.31
C ALA A 464 -22.36 -8.69 -9.48
N TYR A 465 -22.28 -8.17 -8.27
CA TYR A 465 -23.39 -8.11 -7.32
C TYR A 465 -23.74 -6.67 -7.01
N ARG A 466 -24.99 -6.43 -6.60
CA ARG A 466 -25.48 -5.11 -6.22
C ARG A 466 -25.72 -5.08 -4.71
N LEU A 467 -24.94 -4.30 -3.99
CA LEU A 467 -25.12 -4.08 -2.56
C LEU A 467 -25.93 -2.81 -2.32
N SER A 468 -27.02 -2.93 -1.58
CA SER A 468 -27.83 -1.81 -1.09
C SER A 468 -27.84 -1.87 0.44
N VAL A 469 -27.59 -0.73 1.08
CA VAL A 469 -27.65 -0.62 2.54
C VAL A 469 -28.80 0.31 2.89
N THR A 470 -29.81 -0.23 3.57
CA THR A 470 -30.98 0.51 4.03
C THR A 470 -30.82 0.84 5.50
N ARG A 471 -31.06 2.09 5.85
CA ARG A 471 -30.97 2.58 7.23
C ARG A 471 -32.24 3.30 7.63
N GLU A 472 -32.74 2.99 8.82
CA GLU A 472 -33.77 3.78 9.50
C GLU A 472 -33.08 4.94 10.25
N CYS A 473 -32.76 6.04 9.56
CA CYS A 473 -32.06 7.17 10.19
C CYS A 473 -32.99 7.95 11.13
N ASN A 474 -32.58 8.13 12.39
CA ASN A 474 -33.14 9.19 13.24
C ASN A 474 -32.32 10.47 13.05
N TRP A 475 -32.83 11.44 12.28
CA TRP A 475 -32.11 12.64 11.83
C TRP A 475 -31.77 13.64 12.95
N SER A 476 -32.16 13.34 14.18
CA SER A 476 -31.98 14.19 15.36
C SER A 476 -30.58 14.12 15.98
N ASN A 477 -29.80 13.06 15.73
CA ASN A 477 -28.42 12.94 16.23
C ASN A 477 -27.39 13.11 15.09
N PRO A 478 -26.39 14.01 15.23
CA PRO A 478 -25.32 14.12 14.26
C PRO A 478 -24.47 12.84 14.26
N THR A 479 -24.24 12.27 13.09
CA THR A 479 -23.33 11.13 12.90
C THR A 479 -21.91 11.64 12.68
N TYR A 480 -20.93 11.02 13.35
CA TYR A 480 -19.52 11.40 13.23
C TYR A 480 -18.95 11.02 11.86
N PHE A 481 -19.40 9.89 11.31
CA PHE A 481 -18.97 9.39 10.00
C PHE A 481 -20.11 8.63 9.30
N PRO A 482 -20.16 8.66 7.96
CA PRO A 482 -21.12 7.85 7.21
C PRO A 482 -20.73 6.39 7.23
N THR A 483 -21.71 5.49 7.07
CA THR A 483 -21.46 4.06 6.91
C THR A 483 -20.47 3.81 5.77
N MET A 484 -19.52 2.92 6.03
CA MET A 484 -18.49 2.49 5.07
C MET A 484 -18.53 0.98 4.94
N VAL A 485 -18.23 0.48 3.75
CA VAL A 485 -18.05 -0.94 3.47
C VAL A 485 -16.71 -1.18 2.85
N ARG A 486 -15.96 -2.14 3.37
CA ARG A 486 -14.80 -2.71 2.73
C ARG A 486 -15.17 -4.07 2.15
N GLN A 487 -14.92 -4.22 0.87
CA GLN A 487 -14.93 -5.48 0.15
C GLN A 487 -13.54 -6.11 0.23
N LEU A 488 -13.44 -7.39 0.56
CA LEU A 488 -12.20 -8.17 0.64
C LEU A 488 -12.43 -9.60 0.14
N VAL A 489 -11.56 -10.14 -0.72
CA VAL A 489 -11.82 -11.42 -1.43
C VAL A 489 -10.93 -12.58 -0.95
N SER A 490 -9.88 -12.27 -0.19
CA SER A 490 -9.05 -13.18 0.58
C SER A 490 -7.99 -12.33 1.30
N ASP A 491 -7.17 -12.91 2.17
CA ASP A 491 -6.11 -12.18 2.88
C ASP A 491 -5.05 -11.55 1.95
N HIS A 492 -4.97 -12.02 0.70
CA HIS A 492 -4.04 -11.54 -0.32
C HIS A 492 -4.74 -11.01 -1.58
N GLY A 493 -6.08 -11.06 -1.59
CA GLY A 493 -6.90 -10.64 -2.72
C GLY A 493 -7.18 -9.14 -2.76
N GLU A 494 -7.99 -8.74 -3.73
CA GLU A 494 -8.39 -7.35 -3.93
C GLU A 494 -9.19 -6.81 -2.74
N SER A 495 -8.79 -5.64 -2.24
CA SER A 495 -9.49 -4.91 -1.18
C SER A 495 -9.99 -3.56 -1.73
N LYS A 496 -11.28 -3.27 -1.56
CA LYS A 496 -11.90 -2.01 -2.01
C LYS A 496 -12.72 -1.38 -0.91
N PHE A 497 -12.70 -0.05 -0.84
CA PHE A 497 -13.54 0.70 0.06
C PHE A 497 -14.67 1.40 -0.71
N HIS A 498 -15.87 1.31 -0.16
CA HIS A 498 -17.05 1.97 -0.67
C HIS A 498 -17.58 2.92 0.42
N VAL A 499 -17.64 4.19 0.05
CA VAL A 499 -18.16 5.28 0.89
C VAL A 499 -19.49 5.80 0.32
N LYS A 500 -20.25 6.55 1.12
CA LYS A 500 -21.53 7.16 0.70
C LYS A 500 -22.62 6.13 0.34
N LEU A 501 -22.81 5.17 1.23
CA LEU A 501 -23.90 4.19 1.19
C LEU A 501 -25.23 4.86 1.51
N PHE A 502 -26.04 5.15 0.48
CA PHE A 502 -27.38 5.71 0.63
C PHE A 502 -28.42 4.73 0.07
N LYS A 503 -29.64 4.80 0.63
CA LYS A 503 -30.76 3.90 0.30
C LYS A 503 -31.02 3.74 -1.21
N ASP A 504 -30.80 4.80 -1.99
CA ASP A 504 -31.08 4.84 -3.43
C ASP A 504 -29.83 4.80 -4.32
N MET A 505 -28.64 4.61 -3.72
CA MET A 505 -27.37 4.51 -4.44
C MET A 505 -26.72 3.15 -4.17
N PRO A 506 -27.09 2.12 -4.95
CA PRO A 506 -26.45 0.82 -4.85
C PRO A 506 -24.97 0.89 -5.22
N ILE A 507 -24.19 -0.06 -4.72
CA ILE A 507 -22.80 -0.24 -5.12
C ILE A 507 -22.64 -1.56 -5.86
N SER A 508 -21.81 -1.54 -6.90
CA SER A 508 -21.38 -2.75 -7.61
C SER A 508 -20.23 -3.42 -6.86
N ILE A 509 -20.46 -4.64 -6.40
CA ILE A 509 -19.48 -5.52 -5.76
C ILE A 509 -18.96 -6.49 -6.82
N HIS A 510 -17.66 -6.42 -7.08
CA HIS A 510 -16.98 -7.22 -8.12
C HIS A 510 -15.48 -7.26 -7.83
N PHE A 511 -14.82 -8.34 -8.23
CA PHE A 511 -13.43 -8.57 -7.88
C PHE A 511 -12.68 -9.41 -8.91
N HIS A 512 -11.36 -9.35 -8.80
CA HIS A 512 -10.44 -10.26 -9.48
C HIS A 512 -10.14 -11.48 -8.60
N GLY A 513 -9.82 -12.60 -9.24
CA GLY A 513 -9.45 -13.84 -8.60
C GLY A 513 -9.41 -14.98 -9.61
N LEU A 514 -8.81 -16.11 -9.24
CA LEU A 514 -8.95 -17.32 -10.05
C LEU A 514 -10.36 -17.90 -9.87
N PRO A 515 -11.13 -18.14 -10.95
CA PRO A 515 -12.46 -18.73 -10.82
C PRO A 515 -12.36 -20.11 -10.17
N PHE A 516 -13.27 -20.39 -9.24
CA PHE A 516 -13.38 -21.66 -8.49
C PHE A 516 -12.21 -21.98 -7.56
N SER A 517 -11.41 -20.98 -7.19
CA SER A 517 -10.46 -21.09 -6.08
C SER A 517 -11.24 -21.30 -4.77
N SER A 518 -11.08 -22.49 -4.15
CA SER A 518 -11.71 -22.83 -2.87
C SER A 518 -11.26 -21.97 -1.67
N LYS A 519 -10.30 -21.05 -1.88
CA LYS A 519 -9.74 -20.18 -0.85
C LYS A 519 -10.31 -18.76 -0.86
N ASP A 520 -10.97 -18.37 -1.95
CA ASP A 520 -11.44 -16.99 -2.12
C ASP A 520 -12.91 -16.91 -1.73
N ASN A 521 -13.22 -16.09 -0.73
CA ASN A 521 -14.58 -15.83 -0.25
C ASN A 521 -14.79 -14.33 -0.18
N LEU A 522 -15.93 -13.84 -0.63
CA LEU A 522 -16.29 -12.44 -0.44
C LEU A 522 -16.52 -12.15 1.05
N ASN A 523 -15.73 -11.24 1.59
CA ASN A 523 -15.91 -10.65 2.91
C ASN A 523 -16.34 -9.19 2.76
N LEU A 524 -17.39 -8.81 3.48
CA LEU A 524 -17.89 -7.44 3.57
C LEU A 524 -17.76 -6.98 5.01
N GLN A 525 -16.85 -6.03 5.24
CA GLN A 525 -16.64 -5.41 6.54
C GLN A 525 -17.32 -4.04 6.56
N PHE A 526 -18.24 -3.85 7.49
CA PHE A 526 -19.01 -2.63 7.67
C PHE A 526 -18.43 -1.85 8.85
N TRP A 527 -18.36 -0.53 8.71
CA TRP A 527 -18.20 0.40 9.84
C TRP A 527 -19.42 1.30 9.88
N MET A 528 -20.06 1.35 11.04
CA MET A 528 -21.27 2.11 11.27
C MET A 528 -21.13 2.95 12.52
N ASP A 529 -21.76 4.11 12.52
CA ASP A 529 -21.90 4.93 13.71
C ASP A 529 -23.05 4.35 14.57
N PRO A 530 -22.78 3.80 15.78
CA PRO A 530 -23.81 3.18 16.62
C PRO A 530 -24.74 4.16 17.37
N SER A 531 -24.51 5.48 17.35
CA SER A 531 -25.53 6.49 17.78
C SER A 531 -26.65 6.69 16.75
N SER A 532 -26.58 5.85 15.72
CA SER A 532 -27.16 5.82 14.41
C SER A 532 -28.53 5.25 14.12
#